data_AF-A0A9X7QNL7-F1
#
_entry.id   AF-A0A9X7QNL7-F1
#
_cell.length_a   1.000
_cell.length_b   1.000
_cell.length_c   1.000
_cell.angle_alpha   90.00
_cell.angle_beta   90.00
_cell.angle_gamma   90.00
#
_symmetry.space_group_name_H-M   'P 1'
#
loop_
_entity.id
_entity.type
_entity.pdbx_description
1 polymer ?
#
loop_
_entity_poly.entity_id
_entity_poly.type
_entity_poly.pdbx_seq_one_letter_code
_entity_poly.pdbx_strand_id
1 'polypeptide(L)' 'MNKTELIKQVAQEANLTQKDATASVQAVLDQITQALAKGDSVQLIGFGTFEVRERSARTGR' A
#
# COMPACT_ATOMS: atom_id res chain seq x y z
N MET A 1 -7.11 12.29 3.77
CA MET A 1 -6.72 11.55 2.55
C MET A 1 -7.26 10.12 2.63
N ASN A 2 -8.37 9.87 1.95
CA ASN A 2 -8.87 8.51 1.67
C ASN A 2 -8.29 7.98 0.34
N LYS A 3 -8.59 6.73 -0.04
CA LYS A 3 -8.07 6.11 -1.28
C LYS A 3 -8.42 6.90 -2.55
N THR A 4 -9.64 7.44 -2.62
CA THR A 4 -10.09 8.22 -3.79
C THR A 4 -9.34 9.54 -3.90
N GLU A 5 -9.10 10.22 -2.79
CA GLU A 5 -8.30 11.43 -2.72
C GLU A 5 -6.85 11.15 -3.12
N LEU A 6 -6.26 10.05 -2.64
CA LEU A 6 -4.92 9.62 -3.02
C LEU A 6 -4.79 9.40 -4.54
N ILE A 7 -5.73 8.67 -5.16
CA ILE A 7 -5.72 8.43 -6.61
C ILE A 7 -5.79 9.72 -7.41
N LYS A 8 -6.63 10.68 -6.97
CA LYS A 8 -6.72 12.00 -7.63
C LYS A 8 -5.41 12.77 -7.56
N GLN A 9 -4.78 12.80 -6.38
CA GLN A 9 -3.49 13.49 -6.21
C GLN A 9 -2.39 12.82 -7.03
N VAL A 10 -2.31 11.49 -7.02
CA VAL A 10 -1.37 10.73 -7.86
C VAL A 10 -1.59 11.00 -9.35
N ALA A 11 -2.84 11.04 -9.82
CA ALA A 11 -3.14 11.37 -11.21
C ALA A 11 -2.63 12.76 -11.59
N GLN A 12 -2.84 13.75 -10.71
CA GLN A 12 -2.40 15.12 -10.93
C GLN A 12 -0.87 15.25 -10.90
N GLU A 13 -0.20 14.74 -9.86
CA GLU A 13 1.24 14.87 -9.70
C GLU A 13 2.04 14.07 -10.73
N ALA A 14 1.56 12.88 -11.11
CA ALA A 14 2.24 12.01 -12.07
C ALA A 14 1.80 12.26 -13.53
N ASN A 15 0.92 13.24 -13.79
CA ASN A 15 0.33 13.51 -15.11
C ASN A 15 -0.27 12.25 -15.76
N LEU A 16 -0.98 11.44 -14.97
CA LEU A 16 -1.64 10.22 -15.43
C LEU A 16 -3.14 10.46 -15.64
N THR A 17 -3.74 9.67 -16.52
CA THR A 17 -5.21 9.63 -16.56
C THR A 17 -5.73 9.05 -15.24
N GLN A 18 -6.96 9.41 -14.87
CA GLN A 18 -7.56 8.87 -13.63
C GLN A 18 -7.65 7.34 -13.65
N LYS A 19 -7.84 6.74 -14.84
CA LYS A 19 -7.85 5.31 -15.04
C LYS A 19 -6.48 4.69 -14.74
N ASP A 20 -5.41 5.27 -15.28
CA ASP A 20 -4.05 4.74 -15.11
C ASP A 20 -3.53 4.94 -13.68
N ALA A 21 -3.88 6.06 -13.05
CA ALA A 21 -3.59 6.30 -11.63
C ALA A 21 -4.33 5.30 -10.73
N THR A 22 -5.60 5.01 -11.04
CA THR A 22 -6.38 3.99 -10.31
C THR A 22 -5.73 2.62 -10.43
N ALA A 23 -5.39 2.22 -11.66
CA ALA A 23 -4.74 0.93 -11.93
C ALA A 23 -3.38 0.82 -11.23
N SER A 24 -2.57 1.88 -11.28
CA SER A 24 -1.24 1.92 -10.66
C SER A 24 -1.31 1.81 -9.14
N VAL A 25 -2.15 2.63 -8.48
CA VAL A 25 -2.32 2.59 -7.02
C VAL A 25 -2.86 1.22 -6.58
N GLN A 26 -3.81 0.66 -7.32
CA GLN A 26 -4.35 -0.66 -7.04
C GLN A 26 -3.27 -1.74 -7.15
N ALA A 27 -2.49 -1.75 -8.23
CA ALA A 27 -1.44 -2.74 -8.46
C ALA A 27 -0.36 -2.70 -7.36
N VAL A 28 0.03 -1.51 -6.90
CA VAL A 28 0.99 -1.35 -5.79
C VAL A 28 0.44 -1.97 -4.50
N LEU A 29 -0.80 -1.64 -4.13
CA LEU A 29 -1.42 -2.18 -2.91
C LEU A 29 -1.59 -3.70 -3.00
N ASP A 30 -1.95 -4.22 -4.17
CA ASP A 30 -2.13 -5.66 -4.40
C ASP A 30 -0.79 -6.41 -4.28
N GLN A 31 0.29 -5.88 -4.86
CA GLN A 31 1.62 -6.50 -4.74
C GLN A 31 2.15 -6.47 -3.31
N ILE A 32 1.97 -5.36 -2.59
CA ILE A 32 2.33 -5.30 -1.16
C ILE A 32 1.54 -6.36 -0.39
N THR A 33 0.23 -6.46 -0.62
CA THR A 33 -0.62 -7.43 0.06
C THR A 33 -0.21 -8.88 -0.25
N GLN A 34 0.10 -9.18 -1.51
CA GLN A 34 0.54 -10.52 -1.93
C GLN A 34 1.90 -10.90 -1.34
N ALA A 35 2.86 -9.98 -1.28
CA ALA A 35 4.15 -10.20 -0.64
C ALA A 35 3.97 -10.48 0.86
N LEU A 36 3.21 -9.64 1.56
CA LEU A 36 2.93 -9.81 2.98
C LEU A 36 2.21 -11.15 3.26
N ALA A 37 1.27 -11.56 2.41
CA ALA A 37 0.58 -12.84 2.55
C ALA A 37 1.52 -14.06 2.45
N LYS A 38 2.66 -13.93 1.77
CA LYS A 38 3.71 -14.96 1.70
C LYS A 38 4.67 -14.93 2.89
N GLY A 39 4.54 -13.94 3.78
CA GLY A 39 5.47 -13.69 4.87
C GLY A 39 6.68 -12.85 4.46
N ASP A 40 6.72 -12.34 3.23
CA ASP A 40 7.79 -11.47 2.76
C ASP A 40 7.63 -10.06 3.34
N SER A 41 8.73 -9.34 3.52
CA SER A 41 8.73 -7.92 3.83
C SER A 41 8.92 -7.09 2.57
N VAL A 42 8.25 -5.94 2.50
CA VAL A 42 8.36 -4.99 1.39
C VAL A 42 8.96 -3.69 1.90
N GLN A 43 10.13 -3.34 1.40
CA GLN A 43 10.80 -2.09 1.74
C GLN A 43 10.65 -1.08 0.59
N LEU A 44 10.03 0.06 0.89
CA LEU A 44 9.98 1.23 0.02
C LEU A 44 10.91 2.30 0.59
N ILE A 45 12.12 2.39 0.05
CA ILE A 45 13.16 3.31 0.53
C ILE A 45 12.63 4.75 0.52
N GLY A 46 12.78 5.45 1.65
CA GLY A 46 12.29 6.82 1.82
C GLY A 46 10.81 6.92 2.21
N PHE A 47 10.07 5.81 2.27
CA PHE A 47 8.68 5.78 2.71
C PHE A 47 8.48 4.90 3.95
N GLY A 48 8.89 3.62 3.86
CA GLY A 48 8.79 2.70 4.99
C GLY A 48 8.92 1.23 4.62
N THR A 49 8.83 0.39 5.64
CA THR A 49 8.85 -1.08 5.51
C THR A 49 7.51 -1.65 5.96
N PHE A 50 6.96 -2.54 5.14
CA PHE A 50 5.78 -3.33 5.44
C PHE A 50 6.20 -4.76 5.73
N GLU A 51 5.78 -5.31 6.86
CA GLU A 51 6.08 -6.69 7.25
C GLU A 51 4.94 -7.27 8.08
N VAL A 52 4.76 -8.60 8.00
CA VAL A 52 3.85 -9.31 8.88
C VAL A 52 4.56 -9.56 10.21
N ARG A 53 3.89 -9.23 11.32
CA ARG A 53 4.36 -9.54 12.67
C ARG A 53 3.39 -10.45 13.37
N GLU A 54 3.88 -11.56 13.88
CA GLU A 54 3.13 -12.37 14.83
C GLU A 54 3.00 -11.61 16.15
N ARG A 55 1.78 -11.61 16.72
CA ARG A 55 1.51 -11.01 18.01
C ARG A 55 1.05 -12.10 18.96
N SER A 56 1.79 -12.28 20.05
CA SER A 56 1.41 -13.18 21.13
C SER A 56 0.11 -12.71 21.81
N ALA A 57 -0.64 -13.66 22.37
CA ALA A 57 -1.82 -13.36 23.15
C ALA A 57 -1.48 -12.43 24.33
N ARG A 58 -2.33 -11.44 24.57
CA ARG A 58 -2.23 -10.53 25.72
C ARG A 58 -3.62 -10.18 26.23
N THR A 59 -3.75 -9.96 27.53
CA THR A 59 -5.03 -9.57 28.15
C THR A 59 -5.47 -8.18 27.66
N GLY A 60 -6.64 -8.11 27.02
CA GLY A 60 -7.30 -6.85 26.68
C GLY A 60 -7.99 -6.23 27.90
N ARG A 61 -8.12 -4.90 27.92
CA ARG A 61 -8.94 -4.17 28.90
C ARG A 61 -10.34 -3.96 28.36
#